data_AF-K1YTG0-F1
#
_entry.id   AF-K1YTG0-F1
#
_cell.length_a   1.000
_cell.length_b   1.000
_cell.length_c   1.000
_cell.angle_alpha   90.00
_cell.angle_beta   90.00
_cell.angle_gamma   90.00
#
_symmetry.space_group_name_H-M   'P 1'
#
loop_
_entity.id
_entity.type
_entity.pdbx_description
1 polymer ?
#
loop_
_entity_poly.entity_id
_entity_poly.type
_entity_poly.pdbx_seq_one_letter_code
_entity_poly.pdbx_strand_id
1 'polypeptide(L)'
;MLNSVVAQGLFLKSLSLQVRETEDAFTYTIQALARASEANDEDTGDHILRVGDYCALIAKQLKMPEKFVQTIRIQAALHDVGKIHVSPAILKKTAVLTEGEWSEMKMHTVHGATIIGDHVRLALARSITLSHHECYDGSGYPH
;
A
#
# COMPACT_ATOMS: atom_id res chain seq x y z
N MET A 1 -22.90 -27.59 -32.53
CA MET A 1 -22.46 -26.18 -32.66
C MET A 1 -23.00 -25.31 -31.52
N LEU A 2 -24.31 -25.26 -31.28
CA LEU A 2 -24.90 -24.44 -30.18
C LEU A 2 -24.39 -24.81 -28.77
N ASN A 3 -24.29 -26.12 -28.47
CA ASN A 3 -23.79 -26.59 -27.18
C ASN A 3 -22.33 -26.21 -26.90
N SER A 4 -21.48 -26.08 -27.93
CA SER A 4 -20.09 -25.67 -27.71
C SER A 4 -19.95 -24.17 -27.47
N VAL A 5 -20.80 -23.34 -28.11
CA VAL A 5 -20.85 -21.89 -27.87
C VAL A 5 -21.34 -21.58 -26.45
N VAL A 6 -22.37 -22.30 -25.99
CA VAL A 6 -22.87 -22.17 -24.61
C VAL A 6 -21.80 -22.60 -23.59
N ALA A 7 -21.12 -23.73 -23.83
CA ALA A 7 -20.04 -24.20 -22.96
C ALA A 7 -18.87 -23.20 -22.90
N GLN A 8 -18.47 -22.61 -24.03
CA GLN A 8 -17.43 -21.57 -24.08
C GLN A 8 -17.85 -20.31 -23.32
N GLY A 9 -19.11 -19.87 -23.46
CA GLY A 9 -19.64 -18.72 -22.73
C GLY A 9 -19.65 -18.93 -21.21
N LEU A 10 -20.06 -20.12 -20.76
CA LEU A 10 -20.02 -20.48 -19.34
C LEU A 10 -18.59 -20.52 -18.80
N PHE A 11 -17.64 -21.07 -19.57
CA PHE A 11 -16.23 -21.09 -19.21
C PHE A 11 -15.65 -19.68 -19.06
N LEU A 12 -15.88 -18.79 -20.05
CA LEU A 12 -15.41 -17.39 -19.98
C LEU A 12 -16.00 -16.64 -18.79
N LYS A 13 -17.28 -16.86 -18.49
CA LYS A 13 -17.93 -16.28 -17.30
C LYS A 13 -17.27 -16.79 -16.01
N SER A 14 -17.05 -18.10 -15.90
CA SER A 14 -16.38 -18.70 -14.73
C SER A 14 -14.96 -18.15 -14.55
N LEU A 15 -14.21 -18.01 -15.64
CA LEU A 15 -12.86 -17.45 -15.62
C LEU A 15 -12.88 -15.98 -15.18
N SER A 16 -13.80 -15.18 -15.71
CA SER A 16 -13.95 -13.78 -15.31
C SER A 16 -14.30 -13.61 -13.83
N LEU A 17 -15.10 -14.51 -13.27
CA LEU A 17 -15.44 -14.51 -11.84
C LEU A 17 -14.21 -14.87 -11.01
N GLN A 18 -13.49 -15.93 -11.38
CA GLN A 18 -12.27 -16.36 -10.68
C GLN A 18 -11.19 -15.26 -10.67
N VAL A 19 -11.01 -14.55 -11.79
CA VAL A 19 -10.07 -13.42 -11.87
C VAL A 19 -10.50 -12.30 -10.91
N ARG A 20 -11.79 -11.96 -10.85
CA ARG A 20 -12.30 -10.95 -9.93
C ARG A 20 -12.09 -11.35 -8.47
N GLU A 21 -12.46 -12.57 -8.10
CA GLU A 21 -12.27 -13.08 -6.75
C GLU A 21 -10.79 -13.05 -6.32
N THR A 22 -9.88 -13.36 -7.25
CA THR A 22 -8.44 -13.29 -6.99
C THR A 22 -7.96 -11.86 -6.76
N GLU A 23 -8.44 -10.90 -7.56
CA GLU A 23 -8.09 -9.48 -7.39
C GLU A 23 -8.68 -8.88 -6.12
N ASP A 24 -9.91 -9.26 -5.76
CA ASP A 24 -10.56 -8.84 -4.52
C ASP A 24 -9.80 -9.40 -3.30
N ALA A 25 -9.43 -10.69 -3.33
CA ALA A 25 -8.63 -11.31 -2.27
C ALA A 25 -7.22 -10.70 -2.15
N PHE A 26 -6.59 -10.37 -3.29
CA PHE A 26 -5.30 -9.68 -3.31
C PHE A 26 -5.40 -8.29 -2.66
N THR A 27 -6.41 -7.51 -3.04
CA THR A 27 -6.69 -6.19 -2.46
C THR A 27 -6.95 -6.28 -0.96
N TYR A 28 -7.78 -7.23 -0.54
CA TYR A 28 -8.07 -7.45 0.87
C TYR A 28 -6.82 -7.84 1.67
N THR A 29 -5.94 -8.65 1.11
CA THR A 29 -4.67 -9.04 1.73
C THR A 29 -3.73 -7.84 1.92
N ILE A 30 -3.63 -6.96 0.91
CA ILE A 30 -2.87 -5.70 1.03
C ILE A 30 -3.42 -4.86 2.20
N GLN A 31 -4.73 -4.67 2.27
CA GLN A 31 -5.35 -3.90 3.33
C GLN A 31 -5.19 -4.55 4.70
N ALA A 32 -5.23 -5.89 4.79
CA ALA A 32 -4.99 -6.62 6.03
C ALA A 32 -3.55 -6.42 6.52
N LEU A 33 -2.56 -6.46 5.62
CA LEU A 33 -1.17 -6.18 5.95
C LEU A 33 -0.97 -4.73 6.43
N ALA A 34 -1.59 -3.76 5.76
CA ALA A 34 -1.54 -2.36 6.15
C ALA A 34 -2.16 -2.12 7.54
N ARG A 35 -3.33 -2.71 7.84
CA ARG A 35 -3.92 -2.66 9.18
C ARG A 35 -3.03 -3.31 10.24
N ALA A 36 -2.37 -4.42 9.89
CA ALA A 36 -1.46 -5.10 10.81
C ALA A 36 -0.25 -4.23 11.19
N SER A 37 0.27 -3.43 10.26
CA SER A 37 1.37 -2.49 10.55
C SER A 37 0.96 -1.33 11.44
N GLU A 38 -0.33 -0.98 11.48
CA GLU A 38 -0.86 0.15 12.26
C GLU A 38 -1.34 -0.23 13.65
N ALA A 39 -1.39 -1.52 13.98
CA ALA A 39 -1.86 -1.98 15.28
C ALA A 39 -1.11 -1.37 16.48
N ASN A 40 0.10 -0.85 16.26
CA ASN A 40 0.92 -0.18 17.27
C ASN A 40 0.90 1.36 17.18
N ASP A 41 0.21 1.94 16.19
CA ASP A 41 0.21 3.38 15.89
C ASP A 41 -1.20 3.99 16.02
N GLU A 42 -2.19 3.45 15.29
CA GLU A 42 -3.58 3.95 15.30
C GLU A 42 -4.61 2.83 15.62
N ASP A 43 -5.67 3.18 16.35
CA ASP A 43 -6.67 2.21 16.86
C ASP A 43 -7.59 1.58 15.80
N THR A 44 -7.77 2.20 14.63
CA THR A 44 -8.82 1.77 13.66
C THR A 44 -8.31 1.33 12.30
N GLY A 45 -7.10 1.76 11.89
CA GLY A 45 -6.58 1.52 10.54
C GLY A 45 -7.45 2.10 9.42
N ASP A 46 -8.36 3.04 9.72
CA ASP A 46 -9.18 3.69 8.71
C ASP A 46 -8.38 4.74 7.91
N HIS A 47 -7.24 5.20 8.43
CA HIS A 47 -6.45 6.23 7.77
C HIS A 47 -5.84 5.74 6.46
N ILE A 48 -5.40 4.48 6.37
CA ILE A 48 -4.86 3.91 5.12
C ILE A 48 -5.85 3.95 3.98
N LEU A 49 -7.14 3.73 4.27
CA LEU A 49 -8.19 3.79 3.28
C LEU A 49 -8.39 5.22 2.79
N ARG A 50 -8.37 6.20 3.72
CA ARG A 50 -8.46 7.63 3.38
C ARG A 50 -7.26 8.10 2.56
N VAL A 51 -6.04 7.70 2.92
CA VAL A 51 -4.82 8.02 2.17
C VAL A 51 -4.92 7.49 0.75
N GLY A 52 -5.32 6.22 0.58
CA GLY A 52 -5.55 5.62 -0.74
C GLY A 52 -6.58 6.40 -1.58
N ASP A 53 -7.70 6.76 -0.98
CA ASP A 53 -8.76 7.54 -1.66
C ASP A 53 -8.26 8.94 -2.07
N TYR A 54 -7.48 9.63 -1.23
CA TYR A 54 -6.88 10.91 -1.58
C TYR A 54 -5.88 10.78 -2.73
N CYS A 55 -5.00 9.78 -2.71
CA CYS A 55 -4.07 9.51 -3.80
C CYS A 55 -4.81 9.26 -5.12
N ALA A 56 -5.90 8.50 -5.09
CA ALA A 56 -6.73 8.22 -6.26
C ALA A 56 -7.38 9.49 -6.82
N LEU A 57 -7.93 10.33 -5.94
CA LEU A 57 -8.54 11.61 -6.33
C LEU A 57 -7.51 12.55 -6.97
N ILE A 58 -6.32 12.68 -6.37
CA ILE A 58 -5.24 13.51 -6.91
C ILE A 58 -4.79 12.97 -8.29
N ALA A 59 -4.53 11.66 -8.40
CA ALA A 59 -4.12 11.05 -9.66
C ALA A 59 -5.16 11.24 -10.77
N LYS A 60 -6.45 11.17 -10.42
CA LYS A 60 -7.55 11.43 -11.36
C LYS A 60 -7.59 12.88 -11.83
N GLN A 61 -7.38 13.84 -10.93
CA GLN A 61 -7.30 15.27 -11.31
C GLN A 61 -6.09 15.57 -12.20
N LEU A 62 -4.99 14.83 -12.01
CA LEU A 62 -3.81 14.86 -12.87
C LEU A 62 -4.00 14.11 -14.21
N LYS A 63 -5.20 13.58 -14.48
CA LYS A 63 -5.55 12.83 -15.70
C LYS A 63 -4.67 11.59 -15.93
N MET A 64 -4.25 10.95 -14.84
CA MET A 64 -3.52 9.68 -14.92
C MET A 64 -4.41 8.55 -15.47
N PRO A 65 -3.83 7.50 -16.08
CA PRO A 65 -4.59 6.34 -16.55
C PRO A 65 -5.41 5.68 -15.43
N GLU A 66 -6.62 5.23 -15.72
CA GLU A 66 -7.52 4.60 -14.72
C GLU A 66 -6.84 3.44 -13.99
N LYS A 67 -6.04 2.63 -14.70
CA LYS A 67 -5.25 1.56 -14.09
C LYS A 67 -4.29 2.08 -13.02
N PHE A 68 -3.65 3.22 -13.24
CA PHE A 68 -2.76 3.85 -12.26
C PHE A 68 -3.56 4.38 -11.07
N VAL A 69 -4.69 5.03 -11.32
CA VAL A 69 -5.60 5.54 -10.26
C VAL A 69 -6.03 4.41 -9.32
N GLN A 70 -6.42 3.25 -9.85
CA GLN A 70 -6.77 2.09 -9.02
C GLN A 70 -5.54 1.48 -8.32
N THR A 71 -4.40 1.39 -9.02
CA THR A 71 -3.16 0.87 -8.42
C THR A 71 -2.70 1.71 -7.23
N ILE A 72 -2.63 3.05 -7.38
CA ILE A 72 -2.18 3.94 -6.30
C ILE A 72 -3.17 3.95 -5.14
N ARG A 73 -4.48 3.87 -5.42
CA ARG A 73 -5.52 3.77 -4.38
C ARG A 73 -5.27 2.62 -3.41
N ILE A 74 -4.92 1.46 -3.96
CA ILE A 74 -4.72 0.24 -3.17
C ILE A 74 -3.33 0.23 -2.52
N GLN A 75 -2.29 0.60 -3.29
CA GLN A 75 -0.91 0.41 -2.85
C GLN A 75 -0.37 1.50 -1.91
N ALA A 76 -0.97 2.70 -1.92
CA ALA A 76 -0.62 3.76 -0.96
C ALA A 76 -0.91 3.36 0.50
N ALA A 77 -1.82 2.41 0.72
CA ALA A 77 -2.10 1.86 2.05
C ALA A 77 -0.85 1.24 2.72
N LEU A 78 0.15 0.82 1.94
CA LEU A 78 1.37 0.18 2.46
C LEU A 78 2.50 1.17 2.79
N HIS A 79 2.29 2.48 2.68
CA HIS A 79 3.36 3.48 2.90
C HIS A 79 4.08 3.28 4.24
N ASP A 80 3.33 2.92 5.30
CA ASP A 80 3.83 2.77 6.66
C ASP A 80 4.07 1.32 7.11
N VAL A 81 4.03 0.34 6.18
CA VAL A 81 4.13 -1.09 6.55
C VAL A 81 5.42 -1.44 7.31
N GLY A 82 6.48 -0.66 7.12
CA GLY A 82 7.75 -0.85 7.81
C GLY A 82 7.72 -0.50 9.30
N LYS A 83 6.69 0.21 9.80
CA LYS A 83 6.53 0.52 11.23
C LYS A 83 6.42 -0.74 12.11
N ILE A 84 6.15 -1.90 11.52
CA ILE A 84 6.25 -3.22 12.20
C ILE A 84 7.63 -3.42 12.87
N HIS A 85 8.69 -2.83 12.31
CA HIS A 85 10.05 -2.92 12.86
C HIS A 85 10.38 -1.85 13.90
N VAL A 86 9.52 -0.84 14.09
CA VAL A 86 9.77 0.25 15.04
C VAL A 86 9.20 -0.14 16.40
N SER A 87 10.00 0.03 17.46
CA SER A 87 9.56 -0.27 18.82
C SER A 87 8.27 0.50 19.18
N PRO A 88 7.26 -0.15 19.81
CA PRO A 88 6.07 0.54 20.32
C PRO A 88 6.41 1.67 21.30
N ALA A 89 7.54 1.58 22.01
CA ALA A 89 7.99 2.64 22.91
C ALA A 89 8.41 3.92 22.16
N ILE A 90 8.86 3.80 20.92
CA ILE A 90 9.19 4.94 20.04
C ILE A 90 7.91 5.44 19.34
N LEU A 91 7.11 4.54 18.75
CA LEU A 91 5.85 4.89 18.08
C LEU A 91 4.88 5.66 18.99
N LYS A 92 4.74 5.21 20.25
CA LYS A 92 3.78 5.79 21.20
C LYS A 92 4.37 6.88 22.11
N LYS A 93 5.60 7.32 21.85
CA LYS A 93 6.28 8.30 22.71
C LYS A 93 5.62 9.68 22.54
N THR A 94 5.15 10.26 23.65
CA THR A 94 4.56 11.61 23.66
C THR A 94 5.58 12.73 23.80
N ALA A 95 6.76 12.41 24.32
CA ALA A 95 7.90 13.33 24.38
C ALA A 95 8.64 13.37 23.03
N VAL A 96 9.42 14.42 22.81
CA VAL A 96 10.28 14.54 21.62
C VAL A 96 11.21 13.33 21.52
N LEU A 97 11.31 12.76 20.32
CA LEU A 97 12.24 11.67 20.02
C LEU A 97 13.68 12.21 20.09
N THR A 98 14.55 11.42 20.70
CA THR A 98 16.00 11.64 20.63
C THR A 98 16.49 11.43 19.19
N GLU A 99 17.68 11.91 18.86
CA GLU A 99 18.26 11.72 17.53
C GLU A 99 18.39 10.23 17.13
N GLY A 100 18.70 9.36 18.09
CA GLY A 100 18.76 7.91 17.88
C GLY A 100 17.39 7.30 17.60
N GLU A 101 16.38 7.65 18.39
CA GLU A 101 15.00 7.20 18.18
C GLU A 101 14.42 7.74 16.87
N TRP A 102 14.75 8.97 16.50
CA TRP A 102 14.38 9.54 15.21
C TRP A 102 15.05 8.80 14.05
N SER A 103 16.32 8.43 14.20
CA SER A 103 17.02 7.63 13.21
C SER A 103 16.38 6.24 13.04
N GLU A 104 15.96 5.59 14.12
CA GLU A 104 15.19 4.33 14.07
C GLU A 104 13.82 4.53 13.41
N MET A 105 13.08 5.59 13.78
CA MET A 105 11.78 5.90 13.19
C MET A 105 11.87 6.04 11.66
N LYS A 106 12.86 6.78 11.15
CA LYS A 106 13.05 6.98 9.70
C LYS A 106 13.28 5.68 8.93
N MET A 107 13.80 4.63 9.58
CA MET A 107 14.07 3.34 8.92
C MET A 107 12.81 2.58 8.52
N HIS A 108 11.61 2.98 8.97
CA HIS A 108 10.37 2.35 8.53
C HIS A 108 10.21 2.40 6.99
N THR A 109 10.74 3.43 6.31
CA THR A 109 10.69 3.53 4.84
C THR A 109 11.49 2.39 4.19
N VAL A 110 12.72 2.15 4.67
CA VAL A 110 13.62 1.11 4.17
C VAL A 110 13.10 -0.29 4.55
N HIS A 111 12.66 -0.46 5.79
CA HIS A 111 12.08 -1.72 6.24
C HIS A 111 10.80 -2.06 5.48
N GLY A 112 9.94 -1.09 5.22
CA GLY A 112 8.73 -1.32 4.47
C GLY A 112 9.00 -1.68 3.01
N ALA A 113 9.97 -1.03 2.35
CA ALA A 113 10.42 -1.43 1.02
C ALA A 113 10.98 -2.87 1.00
N THR A 114 11.69 -3.26 2.07
CA THR A 114 12.19 -4.63 2.27
C THR A 114 11.05 -5.64 2.44
N ILE A 115 10.02 -5.30 3.22
CA ILE A 115 8.82 -6.14 3.42
C ILE A 115 8.08 -6.35 2.11
N ILE A 116 7.93 -5.29 1.31
CA ILE A 116 7.21 -5.35 0.02
C ILE A 116 7.98 -6.21 -0.99
N GLY A 117 9.31 -6.14 -0.97
CA GLY A 117 10.17 -6.84 -1.92
C GLY A 117 10.01 -6.33 -3.36
N ASP A 118 10.44 -7.12 -4.33
CA ASP A 118 10.66 -6.65 -5.71
C ASP A 118 9.65 -7.21 -6.73
N HIS A 119 8.49 -7.70 -6.26
CA HIS A 119 7.48 -8.24 -7.17
C HIS A 119 6.84 -7.11 -8.00
N VAL A 120 6.81 -7.27 -9.33
CA VAL A 120 6.37 -6.22 -10.29
C VAL A 120 4.98 -5.66 -9.97
N ARG A 121 4.06 -6.49 -9.45
CA ARG A 121 2.71 -6.03 -9.07
C ARG A 121 2.72 -5.00 -7.93
N LEU A 122 3.73 -5.00 -7.08
CA LEU A 122 3.85 -4.12 -5.91
C LEU A 122 4.94 -3.05 -6.07
N ALA A 123 5.45 -2.85 -7.29
CA ALA A 123 6.51 -1.88 -7.55
C ALA A 123 6.14 -0.46 -7.10
N LEU A 124 4.87 -0.05 -7.26
CA LEU A 124 4.41 1.26 -6.80
C LEU A 124 4.36 1.34 -5.27
N ALA A 125 3.84 0.32 -4.59
CA ALA A 125 3.86 0.23 -3.13
C ALA A 125 5.30 0.39 -2.60
N ARG A 126 6.25 -0.37 -3.16
CA ARG A 126 7.66 -0.32 -2.78
C ARG A 126 8.24 1.08 -2.93
N SER A 127 7.94 1.74 -4.06
CA SER A 127 8.39 3.11 -4.33
C SER A 127 7.80 4.11 -3.34
N ILE A 128 6.51 4.00 -3.04
CA ILE A 128 5.82 4.87 -2.06
C ILE A 128 6.44 4.69 -0.69
N THR A 129 6.54 3.46 -0.20
CA THR A 129 7.09 3.16 1.12
C THR A 129 8.51 3.70 1.28
N LEU A 130 9.35 3.57 0.26
CA LEU A 130 10.71 4.10 0.31
C LEU A 130 10.77 5.64 0.30
N SER A 131 9.83 6.33 -0.36
CA SER A 131 10.01 7.73 -0.76
C SER A 131 8.94 8.69 -0.25
N HIS A 132 7.94 8.24 0.52
CA HIS A 132 6.81 9.08 0.92
C HIS A 132 7.16 10.19 1.92
N HIS A 133 8.36 10.13 2.51
CA HIS A 133 8.94 11.18 3.33
C HIS A 133 10.02 12.02 2.60
N GLU A 134 10.16 11.83 1.29
CA GLU A 134 11.01 12.70 0.48
C GLU A 134 10.39 14.08 0.29
N CYS A 135 11.24 15.10 0.32
CA CYS A 135 10.85 16.50 0.08
C CYS A 135 11.33 16.95 -1.30
N TYR A 136 10.56 17.81 -1.96
CA TYR A 136 10.90 18.32 -3.30
C TYR A 136 12.23 19.09 -3.34
N ASP A 137 12.62 19.72 -2.23
CA ASP A 137 13.89 20.44 -2.06
C ASP A 137 15.07 19.53 -1.69
N GLY A 138 14.85 18.22 -1.55
CA GLY A 138 15.87 17.24 -1.17
C GLY A 138 16.19 17.19 0.32
N SER A 139 15.39 17.85 1.18
CA SER A 139 15.60 17.78 2.64
C SER A 139 14.95 16.53 3.29
N GLY A 140 14.48 15.59 2.48
CA GLY A 140 13.70 14.43 2.90
C GLY A 140 14.54 13.30 3.47
N TYR A 141 13.95 12.10 3.50
CA TYR A 141 14.64 10.87 3.84
C TYR A 141 13.93 9.66 3.18
N PRO A 142 14.62 8.54 2.95
CA PRO A 142 15.97 8.20 3.41
C PRO A 142 17.11 8.64 2.49
N HIS A 143 16.85 9.33 1.38
CA HIS A 143 17.86 9.67 0.37
C HIS A 143 18.23 11.15 0.28
#